data_AF-A0A1B6YME1-F1
#
_entry.id   AF-A0A1B6YME1-F1
#
_cell.length_a   1.000
_cell.length_b   1.000
_cell.length_c   1.000
_cell.angle_alpha   90.00
_cell.angle_beta   90.00
_cell.angle_gamma   90.00
#
_symmetry.space_group_name_H-M   'P 1'
#
loop_
_entity.id
_entity.type
_entity.pdbx_description
1 polymer ?
#
loop_
_entity_poly.entity_id
_entity_poly.type
_entity_poly.pdbx_seq_one_letter_code
_entity_poly.pdbx_strand_id
1 'polypeptide(L)'
;MTRTRTALCMALPLVALMALAGCTPPQAENPADALLGSMLDTPPGAPPGTCWGKIVSPALIETVTEQVLVEPARLATDGTVATPAIFRTETRQRIVTEREVTWFETPCPADLTPDVIASLQRALNVRGLYAGAVTGQIDRATSEAVRRYQSATGLDSPVLSLAAARTLGLVATPLDQLDQD
;
A
#
# COMPACT_ATOMS: atom_id res chain seq x y z
N MET A 1 -64.79 27.14 47.29
CA MET A 1 -65.57 27.85 46.26
C MET A 1 -64.55 28.56 45.37
N THR A 2 -64.27 28.21 44.11
CA THR A 2 -65.15 27.86 42.99
C THR A 2 -64.34 27.19 41.86
N ARG A 3 -64.96 26.17 41.25
CA ARG A 3 -65.00 25.81 39.81
C ARG A 3 -63.72 25.41 39.06
N THR A 4 -63.50 24.10 39.04
CA THR A 4 -63.02 23.33 37.88
C THR A 4 -63.88 23.63 36.63
N ARG A 5 -63.24 23.89 35.48
CA ARG A 5 -63.86 23.98 34.16
C ARG A 5 -63.22 22.97 33.20
N THR A 6 -64.12 22.20 32.60
CA THR A 6 -64.01 21.25 31.48
C THR A 6 -63.69 21.91 30.14
N ALA A 7 -63.21 21.08 29.19
CA ALA A 7 -63.29 21.12 27.71
C ALA A 7 -61.90 20.80 27.12
N LEU A 8 -61.63 19.60 26.59
CA LEU A 8 -62.10 19.00 25.32
C LEU A 8 -61.97 19.93 24.10
N CYS A 9 -61.02 19.57 23.23
CA CYS A 9 -60.77 19.96 21.82
C CYS A 9 -59.23 19.89 21.66
N MET A 10 -58.60 19.33 20.64
CA MET A 10 -58.98 19.17 19.25
C MET A 10 -57.94 18.22 18.64
N ALA A 11 -58.38 17.24 17.85
CA ALA A 11 -57.49 16.43 17.03
C ALA A 11 -56.98 17.28 15.85
N LEU A 12 -55.68 17.20 15.53
CA LEU A 12 -55.13 17.52 14.21
C LEU A 12 -53.96 16.56 13.91
N PRO A 13 -53.95 15.87 12.76
CA PRO A 13 -53.12 14.69 12.55
C PRO A 13 -51.68 15.05 12.17
N LEU A 14 -50.77 14.32 12.79
CA LEU A 14 -49.31 14.34 12.62
C LEU A 14 -48.92 13.75 11.24
N VAL A 15 -49.06 14.53 10.15
CA VAL A 15 -48.51 14.18 8.83
C VAL A 15 -47.22 14.97 8.60
N ALA A 16 -46.13 14.50 9.19
CA ALA A 16 -44.77 14.99 8.90
C ALA A 16 -43.72 13.96 9.33
N LEU A 17 -43.75 12.76 8.76
CA LEU A 17 -42.69 11.79 8.95
C LEU A 17 -42.57 10.90 7.70
N MET A 18 -41.68 11.26 6.78
CA MET A 18 -40.90 10.34 5.94
C MET A 18 -40.23 11.12 4.79
N ALA A 19 -39.05 11.67 5.07
CA ALA A 19 -38.05 11.96 4.05
C ALA A 19 -36.65 11.89 4.70
N LEU A 20 -36.30 10.72 5.23
CA LEU A 20 -34.89 10.37 5.48
C LEU A 20 -34.42 9.59 4.26
N ALA A 21 -33.86 10.32 3.29
CA ALA A 21 -33.00 9.73 2.27
C ALA A 21 -31.78 9.16 3.00
N GLY A 22 -31.67 7.83 3.03
CA GLY A 22 -30.54 7.15 3.64
C GLY A 22 -29.26 7.43 2.87
N CYS A 23 -28.30 8.09 3.49
CA CYS A 23 -26.90 7.93 3.10
C CYS A 23 -26.45 6.55 3.58
N THR A 24 -26.36 5.59 2.67
CA THR A 24 -25.60 4.36 2.94
C THR A 24 -24.12 4.74 3.01
N PRO A 25 -23.44 4.63 4.15
CA PRO A 25 -22.00 4.80 4.18
C PRO A 25 -21.36 3.72 3.29
N PRO A 26 -20.28 4.03 2.55
CA PRO A 26 -19.53 3.00 1.85
C PRO A 26 -19.19 1.91 2.86
N GLN A 27 -19.50 0.66 2.51
CA GLN A 27 -19.16 -0.50 3.33
C GLN A 27 -17.67 -0.42 3.63
N ALA A 28 -17.33 -0.21 4.90
CA ALA A 28 -15.97 -0.38 5.36
C ALA A 28 -15.62 -1.84 5.10
N GLU A 29 -14.88 -2.09 4.03
CA GLU A 29 -14.11 -3.32 3.87
C GLU A 29 -13.38 -3.52 5.21
N ASN A 30 -13.56 -4.67 5.86
CA ASN A 30 -13.00 -4.90 7.18
C ASN A 30 -11.50 -4.52 7.14
N PRO A 31 -11.01 -3.65 8.03
CA PRO A 31 -9.59 -3.33 8.07
C PRO A 31 -8.74 -4.58 8.35
N ALA A 32 -9.34 -5.63 8.91
CA ALA A 32 -8.75 -6.96 9.02
C ALA A 32 -8.59 -7.67 7.66
N ASP A 33 -9.53 -7.53 6.72
CA ASP A 33 -9.45 -8.12 5.37
C ASP A 33 -8.46 -7.35 4.46
N ALA A 34 -8.29 -6.04 4.69
CA ALA A 34 -7.25 -5.26 4.02
C ALA A 34 -5.83 -5.60 4.53
N LEU A 35 -5.70 -6.04 5.79
CA LEU A 35 -4.43 -6.50 6.37
C LEU A 35 -4.17 -8.00 6.10
N LEU A 36 -5.24 -8.79 5.94
CA LEU A 36 -5.21 -10.19 5.49
C LEU A 36 -5.31 -10.31 3.96
N GLY A 37 -5.23 -9.19 3.23
CA GLY A 37 -5.05 -9.18 1.79
C GLY A 37 -3.66 -9.70 1.44
N SER A 38 -3.60 -10.91 0.88
CA SER A 38 -2.37 -11.55 0.35
C SER A 38 -1.29 -11.96 1.37
N MET A 39 -1.63 -12.60 2.49
CA MET A 39 -0.64 -13.41 3.25
C MET A 39 -0.55 -14.88 2.76
N LEU A 40 -1.37 -15.27 1.78
CA LEU A 40 -1.33 -16.58 1.12
C LEU A 40 -0.74 -16.53 -0.30
N ASP A 41 -0.16 -15.38 -0.63
CA ASP A 41 0.40 -15.12 -1.93
C ASP A 41 1.82 -15.68 -1.96
N THR A 42 2.00 -16.77 -2.69
CA THR A 42 3.30 -17.38 -2.95
C THR A 42 3.74 -17.01 -4.37
N PRO A 43 5.03 -16.69 -4.59
CA PRO A 43 5.51 -16.52 -5.95
C PRO A 43 5.35 -17.82 -6.75
N PRO A 44 5.12 -17.74 -8.07
CA PRO A 44 5.10 -18.92 -8.91
C PRO A 44 6.38 -19.75 -8.74
N GLY A 45 6.23 -21.04 -8.40
CA GLY A 45 7.36 -21.95 -8.18
C GLY A 45 7.99 -21.88 -6.78
N ALA A 46 7.36 -21.22 -5.81
CA ALA A 46 7.82 -21.22 -4.42
C ALA A 46 7.99 -22.65 -3.87
N PRO A 47 9.14 -22.97 -3.22
CA PRO A 47 9.32 -24.26 -2.56
C PRO A 47 8.25 -24.51 -1.49
N PRO A 48 7.79 -25.76 -1.30
CA PRO A 48 6.79 -26.07 -0.29
C PRO A 48 7.31 -25.75 1.12
N GLY A 49 6.42 -25.23 1.98
CA GLY A 49 6.77 -24.89 3.36
C GLY A 49 7.51 -23.55 3.52
N THR A 50 7.68 -22.77 2.46
CA THR A 50 8.23 -21.40 2.54
C THR A 50 7.11 -20.36 2.62
N CYS A 51 7.39 -19.25 3.31
CA CYS A 51 6.47 -18.14 3.46
C CYS A 51 7.04 -16.89 2.79
N TRP A 52 6.17 -16.11 2.14
CA TRP A 52 6.58 -15.02 1.26
C TRP A 52 5.80 -13.74 1.55
N GLY A 53 6.49 -12.61 1.45
CA GLY A 53 5.89 -11.29 1.34
C GLY A 53 6.13 -10.72 -0.06
N LYS A 54 5.38 -9.65 -0.38
CA LYS A 54 5.57 -8.91 -1.63
C LYS A 54 5.56 -7.40 -1.40
N ILE A 55 6.35 -6.69 -2.19
CA ILE A 55 6.23 -5.25 -2.40
C ILE A 55 5.68 -5.03 -3.79
N VAL A 56 4.77 -4.07 -3.93
CA VAL A 56 4.23 -3.66 -5.22
C VAL A 56 4.74 -2.26 -5.52
N SER A 57 5.61 -2.17 -6.53
CA SER A 57 6.04 -0.90 -7.09
C SER A 57 4.97 -0.41 -8.08
N PRO A 58 4.39 0.79 -7.89
CA PRO A 58 3.33 1.27 -8.75
C PRO A 58 3.84 1.63 -10.15
N ALA A 59 2.96 1.54 -11.14
CA ALA A 59 3.26 2.07 -12.47
C ALA A 59 3.27 3.60 -12.45
N LEU A 60 4.24 4.21 -13.14
CA LEU A 60 4.29 5.65 -13.39
C LEU A 60 3.81 5.93 -14.81
N ILE A 61 2.69 6.64 -14.92
CA ILE A 61 2.11 7.06 -16.19
C ILE A 61 2.30 8.57 -16.35
N GLU A 62 2.85 8.99 -17.49
CA GLU A 62 2.99 10.39 -17.84
C GLU A 62 2.13 10.76 -19.04
N THR A 63 1.53 11.96 -18.99
CA THR A 63 0.86 12.55 -20.15
C THR A 63 1.89 13.34 -20.94
N VAL A 64 2.23 12.86 -22.14
CA VAL A 64 3.23 13.51 -23.00
C VAL A 64 2.52 14.23 -24.14
N THR A 65 2.84 15.51 -24.30
CA THR A 65 2.39 16.34 -25.42
C THR A 65 3.55 16.58 -26.38
N GLU A 66 3.42 16.16 -27.63
CA GLU A 66 4.45 16.27 -28.66
C GLU A 66 3.92 17.07 -29.87
N GLN A 67 4.79 17.85 -30.51
CA GLN A 67 4.49 18.46 -31.82
C GLN A 67 4.98 17.51 -32.91
N VAL A 68 4.05 16.83 -33.56
CA VAL A 68 4.35 15.92 -34.66
C VAL A 68 4.33 16.71 -35.97
N LEU A 69 5.44 16.66 -36.72
CA LEU A 69 5.52 17.25 -38.05
C LEU A 69 4.62 16.46 -39.00
N VAL A 70 3.58 17.13 -39.53
CA VAL A 70 2.65 16.52 -40.48
C VAL A 70 3.13 16.76 -41.91
N GLU A 71 3.53 18.00 -42.21
CA GLU A 71 4.05 18.37 -43.52
C GLU A 71 5.32 19.20 -43.36
N PRO A 72 6.44 18.84 -44.01
CA PRO A 72 7.67 19.63 -43.95
C PRO A 72 7.52 20.96 -44.68
N ALA A 73 8.34 21.94 -44.32
CA ALA A 73 8.42 23.19 -45.07
C ALA A 73 8.92 22.93 -46.50
N ARG A 74 8.36 23.64 -47.47
CA ARG A 74 8.86 23.65 -48.86
C ARG A 74 9.67 24.90 -49.11
N LEU A 75 10.84 24.71 -49.74
CA LEU A 75 11.73 25.80 -50.12
C LEU A 75 11.53 26.16 -51.60
N ALA A 76 11.74 27.43 -51.94
CA ALA A 76 11.84 27.91 -53.31
C ALA A 76 13.24 27.63 -53.89
N THR A 77 13.40 27.84 -55.19
CA THR A 77 14.66 27.63 -55.94
C THR A 77 15.79 28.56 -55.49
N ASP A 78 15.49 29.67 -54.82
CA ASP A 78 16.46 30.59 -54.22
C ASP A 78 16.80 30.24 -52.76
N GLY A 79 16.26 29.13 -52.23
CA GLY A 79 16.48 28.67 -50.85
C GLY A 79 15.56 29.32 -49.81
N THR A 80 14.66 30.23 -50.20
CA THR A 80 13.70 30.85 -49.27
C THR A 80 12.53 29.90 -48.94
N VAL A 81 11.87 30.07 -47.79
CA VAL A 81 10.72 29.23 -47.40
C VAL A 81 9.49 29.63 -48.21
N ALA A 82 9.06 28.76 -49.13
CA ALA A 82 7.87 28.97 -49.95
C ALA A 82 6.58 28.54 -49.24
N THR A 83 6.63 27.50 -48.41
CA THR A 83 5.50 27.07 -47.57
C THR A 83 6.04 26.64 -46.21
N PRO A 84 5.53 27.17 -45.09
CA PRO A 84 5.98 26.76 -43.76
C PRO A 84 5.58 25.31 -43.46
N ALA A 85 6.26 24.71 -42.50
CA ALA A 85 5.93 23.37 -42.01
C ALA A 85 4.61 23.38 -41.23
N ILE A 86 3.85 22.30 -41.32
CA ILE A 86 2.60 22.10 -40.58
C ILE A 86 2.84 21.06 -39.47
N PHE A 87 2.52 21.43 -38.23
CA PHE A 87 2.62 20.56 -37.06
C PHE A 87 1.25 20.24 -36.49
N ARG A 88 1.14 19.08 -35.83
CA ARG A 88 -0.02 18.68 -35.03
C ARG A 88 0.43 18.45 -33.61
N THR A 89 -0.35 18.98 -32.68
CA THR A 89 -0.18 18.65 -31.26
C THR A 89 -0.83 17.31 -30.97
N GLU A 90 -0.04 16.34 -30.53
CA GLU A 90 -0.54 15.03 -30.09
C GLU A 90 -0.31 14.88 -28.59
N THR A 91 -1.34 14.44 -27.86
CA THR A 91 -1.24 14.16 -26.42
C THR A 91 -1.56 12.68 -26.19
N ARG A 92 -0.64 11.95 -25.56
CA ARG A 92 -0.83 10.53 -25.25
C ARG A 92 -0.33 10.17 -23.86
N GLN A 93 -0.88 9.10 -23.31
CA GLN A 93 -0.37 8.49 -22.08
C GLN A 93 0.84 7.61 -22.42
N ARG A 94 1.92 7.76 -21.67
CA ARG A 94 3.12 6.94 -21.77
C ARG A 94 3.37 6.26 -20.43
N ILE A 95 3.46 4.93 -20.44
CA ILE A 95 3.93 4.18 -19.28
C ILE A 95 5.45 4.38 -19.19
N VAL A 96 5.91 5.10 -18.17
CA VAL A 96 7.32 5.38 -17.91
C VAL A 96 7.95 4.25 -17.12
N THR A 97 7.20 3.74 -16.14
CA THR A 97 7.61 2.60 -15.32
C THR A 97 6.42 1.68 -15.20
N GLU A 98 6.63 0.42 -15.52
CA GLU A 98 5.60 -0.61 -15.38
C GLU A 98 5.43 -0.99 -13.91
N ARG A 99 4.24 -1.47 -13.55
CA ARG A 99 4.01 -2.02 -12.21
C ARG A 99 4.84 -3.29 -12.04
N GLU A 100 5.57 -3.39 -10.94
CA GLU A 100 6.38 -4.56 -10.61
C GLU A 100 6.00 -5.12 -9.24
N VAL A 101 6.03 -6.45 -9.11
CA VAL A 101 5.82 -7.15 -7.84
C VAL A 101 7.13 -7.83 -7.46
N THR A 102 7.75 -7.37 -6.38
CA THR A 102 8.98 -7.94 -5.84
C THR A 102 8.64 -8.87 -4.67
N TRP A 103 9.01 -10.14 -4.79
CA TRP A 103 8.81 -11.14 -3.75
C TRP A 103 10.04 -11.28 -2.86
N PHE A 104 9.82 -11.56 -1.58
CA PHE A 104 10.88 -11.87 -0.63
C PHE A 104 10.40 -12.90 0.40
N GLU A 105 11.28 -13.77 0.86
CA GLU A 105 10.95 -14.72 1.91
C GLU A 105 10.76 -14.02 3.26
N THR A 106 9.83 -14.52 4.06
CA THR A 106 9.56 -14.09 5.43
C THR A 106 9.56 -15.31 6.35
N PRO A 107 9.94 -15.19 7.63
CA PRO A 107 9.66 -16.25 8.60
C PRO A 107 8.18 -16.63 8.56
N CYS A 108 7.89 -17.93 8.66
CA CYS A 108 6.52 -18.39 8.65
C CYS A 108 5.78 -17.97 9.93
N PRO A 109 4.45 -17.76 9.88
CA PRO A 109 3.68 -17.34 11.05
C PRO A 109 3.83 -18.28 12.25
N ALA A 110 4.02 -19.58 12.01
CA ALA A 110 4.25 -20.56 13.06
C ALA A 110 5.57 -20.34 13.83
N ASP A 111 6.57 -19.75 13.18
CA ASP A 111 7.90 -19.48 13.78
C ASP A 111 7.96 -18.10 14.45
N LEU A 112 7.02 -17.20 14.13
CA LEU A 112 6.90 -15.87 14.72
C LEU A 112 6.13 -15.92 16.05
N THR A 113 6.68 -16.66 17.01
CA THR A 113 6.11 -16.74 18.36
C THR A 113 6.23 -15.41 19.11
N PRO A 114 5.44 -15.19 20.19
CA PRO A 114 5.54 -13.97 20.98
C PRO A 114 6.95 -13.69 21.53
N ASP A 115 7.72 -14.72 21.88
CA ASP A 115 9.10 -14.58 22.36
C ASP A 115 10.07 -14.14 21.24
N VAL A 116 9.86 -14.64 20.03
CA VAL A 116 10.61 -14.22 18.83
C VAL A 116 10.28 -12.76 18.49
N ILE A 117 9.00 -12.38 18.53
CA ILE A 117 8.57 -11.00 18.29
C ILE A 117 9.09 -10.07 19.38
N ALA A 118 9.12 -10.50 20.64
CA ALA A 118 9.70 -9.73 21.73
C ALA A 118 11.21 -9.53 21.53
N SER A 119 11.90 -10.54 21.00
CA SER A 119 13.32 -10.43 20.62
C SER A 119 13.54 -9.46 19.47
N LEU A 120 12.67 -9.49 18.45
CA LEU A 120 12.65 -8.51 17.36
C LEU A 120 12.49 -7.08 17.90
N GLN A 121 11.50 -6.84 18.75
CA GLN A 121 11.23 -5.52 19.33
C GLN A 121 12.44 -5.02 20.15
N ARG A 122 13.09 -5.88 20.94
CA ARG A 122 14.34 -5.54 21.64
C ARG A 122 15.47 -5.19 20.67
N ALA A 123 15.66 -6.00 19.63
CA ALA A 123 16.72 -5.80 18.65
C ALA A 123 16.55 -4.48 17.88
N LEU A 124 15.30 -4.11 17.55
CA LEU A 124 14.96 -2.83 16.92
C LEU A 124 15.08 -1.66 17.90
N ASN A 125 14.77 -1.86 19.18
CA ASN A 125 14.89 -0.83 20.22
C ASN A 125 16.36 -0.43 20.46
N VAL A 126 17.26 -1.42 20.59
CA VAL A 126 18.71 -1.18 20.74
C VAL A 126 19.28 -0.39 19.56
N ARG A 127 18.70 -0.54 18.37
CA ARG A 127 19.09 0.19 17.15
C ARG A 127 18.43 1.57 17.03
N GLY A 128 17.62 1.98 18.02
CA GLY A 128 16.89 3.25 17.99
C GLY A 128 15.72 3.29 17.00
N LEU A 129 15.30 2.14 16.46
CA LEU A 129 14.25 2.06 15.44
C LEU A 129 12.86 1.83 16.05
N TYR A 130 12.80 1.33 17.29
CA TYR A 130 11.56 1.02 18.01
C TYR A 130 11.57 1.63 19.42
N ALA A 131 10.55 2.40 19.77
CA ALA A 131 10.41 3.05 21.08
C ALA A 131 9.20 2.57 21.90
N GLY A 132 8.48 1.55 21.40
CA GLY A 132 7.30 0.99 22.08
C GLY A 132 7.65 -0.01 23.18
N ALA A 133 6.61 -0.51 23.86
CA ALA A 133 6.76 -1.59 24.84
C ALA A 133 7.04 -2.92 24.14
N VAL A 134 7.82 -3.79 24.76
CA VAL A 134 8.07 -5.14 24.24
C VAL A 134 6.85 -6.01 24.56
N THR A 135 5.89 -6.06 23.64
CA THR A 135 4.61 -6.77 23.79
C THR A 135 4.64 -8.20 23.27
N GLY A 136 5.62 -8.56 22.45
CA GLY A 136 5.61 -9.85 21.73
C GLY A 136 4.51 -9.93 20.66
N GLN A 137 3.94 -8.80 20.26
CA GLN A 137 2.93 -8.72 19.21
C GLN A 137 3.42 -7.78 18.09
N ILE A 138 3.16 -8.16 16.84
CA ILE A 138 3.44 -7.29 15.69
C ILE A 138 2.32 -6.26 15.59
N ASP A 139 2.53 -5.10 16.21
CA ASP A 139 1.66 -3.94 16.10
C ASP A 139 2.17 -2.95 15.04
N ARG A 140 1.40 -1.89 14.79
CA ARG A 140 1.79 -0.84 13.83
C ARG A 140 3.17 -0.24 14.12
N ALA A 141 3.51 -0.06 15.39
CA ALA A 141 4.81 0.49 15.77
C ALA A 141 5.95 -0.47 15.45
N THR A 142 5.75 -1.77 15.67
CA THR A 142 6.70 -2.84 15.35
C THR A 142 6.87 -2.96 13.84
N SER A 143 5.78 -2.98 13.07
CA SER A 143 5.80 -3.01 11.60
C SER A 143 6.53 -1.80 10.99
N GLU A 144 6.31 -0.60 11.52
CA GLU A 144 7.04 0.60 11.09
C GLU A 144 8.53 0.54 11.41
N ALA A 145 8.90 0.01 12.59
CA ALA A 145 10.30 -0.18 12.94
C ALA A 145 10.98 -1.23 12.04
N VAL A 146 10.27 -2.31 11.69
CA VAL A 146 10.72 -3.30 10.70
C VAL A 146 10.93 -2.65 9.33
N ARG A 147 9.96 -1.85 8.85
CA ARG A 147 10.11 -1.10 7.59
C ARG A 147 11.38 -0.27 7.60
N ARG A 148 11.58 0.58 8.62
CA ARG A 148 12.78 1.43 8.73
C ARG A 148 14.08 0.65 8.76
N TYR A 149 14.10 -0.49 9.45
CA TYR A 149 15.27 -1.37 9.47
C TYR A 149 15.62 -1.87 8.06
N GLN A 150 14.61 -2.27 7.29
CA GLN A 150 14.78 -2.89 5.98
C GLN A 150 14.94 -1.88 4.83
N SER A 151 14.40 -0.66 4.97
CA SER A 151 14.58 0.40 3.96
C SER A 151 16.06 0.74 3.78
N ALA A 152 16.88 0.61 4.83
CA ALA A 152 18.33 0.81 4.75
C ALA A 152 19.04 -0.24 3.84
N THR A 153 18.45 -1.42 3.68
CA THR A 153 18.93 -2.48 2.79
C THR A 153 18.14 -2.54 1.48
N GLY A 154 17.36 -1.51 1.15
CA GLY A 154 16.61 -1.39 -0.10
C GLY A 154 15.26 -2.11 -0.11
N LEU A 155 14.77 -2.62 1.02
CA LEU A 155 13.49 -3.32 1.12
C LEU A 155 12.48 -2.49 1.92
N ASP A 156 11.61 -1.76 1.24
CA ASP A 156 10.62 -0.87 1.86
C ASP A 156 9.31 -1.60 2.20
N SER A 157 9.37 -2.54 3.16
CA SER A 157 8.25 -3.39 3.57
C SER A 157 8.07 -3.43 5.10
N PRO A 158 6.82 -3.42 5.60
CA PRO A 158 6.54 -3.61 7.03
C PRO A 158 6.59 -5.09 7.47
N VAL A 159 6.71 -6.02 6.51
CA VAL A 159 6.83 -7.46 6.77
C VAL A 159 8.30 -7.82 6.93
N LEU A 160 8.64 -8.56 7.98
CA LEU A 160 10.00 -8.97 8.28
C LEU A 160 10.49 -9.99 7.25
N SER A 161 11.49 -9.63 6.46
CA SER A 161 12.17 -10.56 5.56
C SER A 161 12.97 -11.59 6.33
N LEU A 162 13.11 -12.79 5.77
CA LEU A 162 13.91 -13.88 6.35
C LEU A 162 15.39 -13.48 6.45
N ALA A 163 15.89 -12.71 5.48
CA ALA A 163 17.24 -12.15 5.50
C ALA A 163 17.44 -11.18 6.70
N ALA A 164 16.49 -10.26 6.94
CA ALA A 164 16.53 -9.39 8.10
C ALA A 164 16.42 -10.19 9.41
N ALA A 165 15.54 -11.20 9.46
CA ALA A 165 15.37 -12.05 10.62
C ALA A 165 16.67 -12.81 10.98
N ARG A 166 17.37 -13.35 9.99
CA ARG A 166 18.69 -13.98 10.16
C ARG A 166 19.75 -12.99 10.64
N THR A 167 19.80 -11.81 10.03
CA THR A 167 20.74 -10.74 10.42
C THR A 167 20.52 -10.29 11.86
N LEU A 168 19.27 -10.26 12.33
CA LEU A 168 18.91 -9.92 13.70
C LEU A 168 19.06 -11.09 14.68
N GLY A 169 19.46 -12.28 14.20
CA GLY A 169 19.62 -13.49 15.01
C GLY A 169 18.30 -14.08 15.53
N LEU A 170 17.19 -13.81 14.84
CA LEU A 170 15.85 -14.25 15.24
C LEU A 170 15.49 -15.64 14.70
N VAL A 171 16.13 -16.04 13.60
CA VAL A 171 15.92 -17.33 12.93
C VAL A 171 17.28 -17.96 12.69
N ALA A 172 17.36 -19.28 12.85
CA ALA A 172 18.58 -20.02 12.56
C ALA A 172 18.98 -19.89 11.08
N THR A 173 20.27 -19.69 10.85
CA THR A 173 20.84 -19.71 9.50
C THR A 173 21.31 -21.15 9.20
N PRO A 174 20.84 -21.77 8.11
CA PRO A 174 21.34 -23.08 7.68
C PRO A 174 22.86 -23.08 7.49
N LEU A 175 23.52 -24.18 7.88
CA LEU A 175 24.99 -24.33 7.86
C LEU A 175 25.58 -24.17 6.46
N ASP A 176 24.88 -24.65 5.43
CA ASP A 176 25.25 -24.54 4.01
C ASP A 176 25.30 -23.09 3.50
N GLN A 177 24.66 -22.16 4.21
CA GLN A 177 24.63 -20.75 3.88
C GLN A 177 25.75 -19.95 4.56
N LEU A 178 26.40 -20.51 5.60
CA LEU A 178 27.52 -19.88 6.31
C LEU A 178 28.86 -20.01 5.56
N ASP A 179 28.95 -20.94 4.62
CA ASP A 179 30.17 -21.21 3.83
C ASP A 179 30.28 -20.32 2.57
N GLN A 180 29.33 -19.40 2.35
CA GLN A 180 29.19 -18.61 1.10
C GLN A 180 29.57 -17.13 1.23
N ASP A 181 29.96 -16.67 2.42
CA ASP A 181 30.43 -15.30 2.72
C ASP A 181 31.96 -15.25 2.91
#